data_AF-A0A938EQ78-F1
#
_entry.id   AF-A0A938EQ78-F1
#
_cell.length_a   1.000
_cell.length_b   1.000
_cell.length_c   1.000
_cell.angle_alpha   90.00
_cell.angle_beta   90.00
_cell.angle_gamma   90.00
#
_symmetry.space_group_name_H-M   'P 1'
#
loop_
_entity.id
_entity.type
_entity.pdbx_description
1 polymer ?
#
loop_
_entity_poly.entity_id
_entity_poly.type
_entity_poly.pdbx_seq_one_letter_code
_entity_poly.pdbx_strand_id
1 'polypeptide(L)'
;MSTEAIRFAAAIIAAVGLVLMLTPTPLAEVVRLPDRGRRLAGLAVLLIGWVVMAGTLVPDGVSDRLSTPVGLVAGIVGVLVALAVLMALGWLVAKRPWVWFLLLGLALPVRIPLTLGGESANLLLPLYGVIVLGIAVLWWM
;
A
#
# COMPACT_ATOMS: atom_id res chain seq x y z
N MET A 1 -20.39 -15.54 0.97
CA MET A 1 -18.97 -15.58 1.38
C MET A 1 -18.80 -14.61 2.53
N SER A 2 -18.21 -14.99 3.66
CA SER A 2 -18.06 -14.10 4.82
C SER A 2 -17.02 -13.00 4.53
N THR A 3 -17.20 -11.81 5.13
CA THR A 3 -16.26 -10.68 4.98
C THR A 3 -14.84 -11.05 5.37
N GLU A 4 -14.68 -11.91 6.37
CA GLU A 4 -13.39 -12.45 6.79
C GLU A 4 -12.71 -13.28 5.69
N ALA A 5 -13.45 -14.12 4.99
CA ALA A 5 -12.91 -14.91 3.89
C ALA A 5 -12.43 -14.03 2.73
N ILE A 6 -13.12 -12.92 2.45
CA ILE A 6 -12.71 -11.94 1.43
C ILE A 6 -11.43 -11.22 1.86
N ARG A 7 -11.34 -10.79 3.13
CA ARG A 7 -10.13 -10.15 3.69
C ARG A 7 -8.92 -11.08 3.64
N PHE A 8 -9.11 -12.33 4.01
CA PHE A 8 -8.05 -13.33 3.99
C PHE A 8 -7.56 -13.60 2.56
N ALA A 9 -8.48 -13.78 1.60
CA ALA A 9 -8.13 -13.93 0.19
C ALA A 9 -7.40 -12.69 -0.36
N ALA A 10 -7.87 -11.48 -0.03
CA ALA A 10 -7.24 -10.24 -0.45
C ALA A 10 -5.81 -10.08 0.12
N ALA A 11 -5.61 -10.45 1.38
CA ALA A 11 -4.29 -10.46 2.01
C ALA A 11 -3.33 -11.45 1.33
N ILE A 12 -3.81 -12.66 0.99
CA ILE A 12 -3.01 -13.64 0.23
C ILE A 12 -2.66 -13.09 -1.14
N ILE A 13 -3.62 -12.53 -1.88
CA ILE A 13 -3.38 -11.93 -3.20
C ILE A 13 -2.33 -10.82 -3.10
N ALA A 14 -2.45 -9.93 -2.11
CA ALA A 14 -1.48 -8.87 -1.87
C ALA A 14 -0.08 -9.43 -1.57
N ALA A 15 0.02 -10.44 -0.69
CA ALA A 15 1.28 -11.09 -0.35
C ALA A 15 1.92 -11.76 -1.58
N VAL A 16 1.13 -12.45 -2.40
CA VAL A 16 1.61 -13.08 -3.65
C VAL A 16 2.13 -12.02 -4.62
N GLY A 17 1.42 -10.91 -4.80
CA GLY A 17 1.88 -9.78 -5.62
C GLY A 17 3.19 -9.19 -5.12
N LEU A 18 3.34 -9.02 -3.80
CA LEU A 18 4.56 -8.54 -3.17
C LEU A 18 5.73 -9.51 -3.39
N VAL A 19 5.51 -10.81 -3.20
CA VAL A 19 6.55 -11.84 -3.42
C VAL A 19 6.98 -11.85 -4.88
N LEU A 20 6.02 -11.87 -5.82
CA LEU A 20 6.30 -11.82 -7.26
C LEU A 20 7.10 -10.57 -7.65
N MET A 21 6.77 -9.44 -7.03
CA MET A 21 7.51 -8.19 -7.21
C MET A 21 8.93 -8.34 -6.68
N LEU A 22 9.12 -8.73 -5.41
CA LEU A 22 10.41 -8.73 -4.72
C LEU A 22 11.33 -9.91 -5.08
N THR A 23 10.87 -10.91 -5.84
CA THR A 23 11.66 -12.10 -6.14
C THR A 23 12.94 -11.72 -6.92
N PRO A 24 14.14 -12.04 -6.40
CA PRO A 24 15.42 -11.74 -7.04
C PRO A 24 15.49 -12.23 -8.50
N THR A 25 16.18 -11.48 -9.35
CA THR A 25 16.44 -11.82 -10.76
C THR A 25 17.05 -13.22 -10.99
N PRO A 26 17.99 -13.75 -10.19
CA PRO A 26 18.52 -15.10 -10.41
C PRO A 26 17.47 -16.21 -10.17
N LEU A 27 16.44 -15.95 -9.34
CA LEU A 27 15.32 -16.88 -9.14
C LEU A 27 14.21 -16.69 -10.20
N ALA A 28 14.24 -15.56 -10.93
CA ALA A 28 13.30 -15.21 -11.98
C ALA A 28 13.53 -15.97 -13.29
N GLU A 29 14.78 -16.36 -13.55
CA GLU A 29 15.15 -17.09 -14.78
C GLU A 29 14.40 -18.41 -14.91
N VAL A 30 13.98 -19.00 -13.78
CA VAL A 30 13.12 -20.18 -13.73
C VAL A 30 11.74 -19.92 -14.36
N VAL A 31 11.24 -18.68 -14.30
CA VAL A 31 9.89 -18.28 -14.74
C VAL A 31 9.87 -17.67 -16.16
N ARG A 32 11.04 -17.43 -16.79
CA ARG A 32 11.18 -16.93 -18.18
C ARG A 32 10.33 -15.68 -18.53
N LEU A 33 10.03 -14.83 -17.56
CA LEU A 33 9.33 -13.56 -17.80
C LEU A 33 10.34 -12.40 -17.88
N PRO A 34 10.15 -11.40 -18.77
CA PRO A 34 10.94 -10.19 -18.77
C PRO A 34 10.83 -9.50 -17.40
N ASP A 35 11.96 -9.11 -16.80
CA ASP A 35 12.01 -8.59 -15.43
C ASP A 35 11.02 -7.45 -15.19
N ARG A 36 10.95 -6.47 -16.11
CA ARG A 36 9.97 -5.37 -16.01
C ARG A 36 8.52 -5.86 -16.02
N GLY A 37 8.20 -6.85 -16.85
CA GLY A 37 6.84 -7.42 -16.96
C GLY A 37 6.43 -8.15 -15.68
N ARG A 38 7.34 -8.92 -15.08
CA ARG A 38 7.11 -9.60 -13.80
C ARG A 38 6.90 -8.62 -12.65
N ARG A 39 7.74 -7.57 -12.55
CA ARG A 39 7.59 -6.53 -11.53
C ARG A 39 6.27 -5.79 -11.65
N LEU A 40 5.85 -5.45 -12.88
CA LEU A 40 4.56 -4.82 -13.15
C LEU A 40 3.39 -5.76 -12.84
N ALA A 41 3.48 -7.05 -13.18
CA ALA A 41 2.46 -8.03 -12.85
C ALA A 41 2.33 -8.23 -11.33
N GLY A 42 3.45 -8.35 -10.61
CA GLY A 42 3.48 -8.41 -9.15
C GLY A 42 2.85 -7.17 -8.52
N LEU A 43 3.18 -5.98 -9.03
CA LEU A 43 2.59 -4.71 -8.60
C LEU A 43 1.07 -4.67 -8.88
N ALA A 44 0.63 -5.11 -10.05
CA ALA A 44 -0.80 -5.16 -10.38
C ALA A 44 -1.56 -6.10 -9.44
N VAL A 45 -1.03 -7.30 -9.18
CA VAL A 45 -1.63 -8.27 -8.25
C VAL A 45 -1.65 -7.73 -6.82
N LEU A 46 -0.56 -7.07 -6.39
CA LEU A 46 -0.48 -6.39 -5.10
C LEU A 46 -1.57 -5.33 -4.95
N LEU A 47 -1.71 -4.45 -5.96
CA LEU A 47 -2.72 -3.40 -5.97
C LEU A 47 -4.14 -3.96 -5.97
N ILE A 48 -4.41 -5.04 -6.69
CA ILE A 48 -5.72 -5.71 -6.68
C ILE A 48 -6.03 -6.19 -5.26
N GLY A 49 -5.10 -6.89 -4.61
CA GLY A 49 -5.27 -7.36 -3.23
C GLY A 49 -5.53 -6.20 -2.26
N TRP A 50 -4.79 -5.10 -2.40
CA TRP A 50 -4.99 -3.88 -1.60
C TRP A 50 -6.34 -3.21 -1.84
N VAL A 51 -6.79 -3.08 -3.09
CA VAL A 51 -8.08 -2.47 -3.44
C VAL A 51 -9.23 -3.29 -2.87
N VAL A 52 -9.18 -4.62 -3.02
CA VAL A 52 -10.20 -5.51 -2.43
C VAL A 52 -10.19 -5.38 -0.92
N MET A 53 -9.01 -5.39 -0.28
CA MET A 53 -8.90 -5.26 1.17
C MET A 53 -9.42 -3.91 1.67
N ALA A 54 -9.05 -2.81 1.01
CA ALA A 54 -9.52 -1.47 1.32
C ALA A 54 -11.05 -1.38 1.24
N GLY A 55 -11.65 -1.98 0.20
CA GLY A 55 -13.11 -2.05 0.06
C GLY A 55 -13.82 -2.72 1.24
N THR A 56 -13.19 -3.73 1.86
CA THR A 56 -13.77 -4.38 3.07
C THR A 56 -13.57 -3.60 4.37
N LEU A 57 -12.69 -2.59 4.37
CA LEU A 57 -12.37 -1.77 5.54
C LEU A 57 -13.16 -0.46 5.57
N VAL A 58 -13.86 -0.13 4.48
CA VAL A 58 -14.70 1.07 4.39
C VAL A 58 -15.80 0.99 5.44
N PRO A 59 -15.89 1.97 6.37
CA PRO A 59 -16.97 2.01 7.36
C PRO A 59 -18.34 2.19 6.72
N ASP A 60 -19.36 1.62 7.35
CA ASP A 60 -20.76 1.81 6.95
C ASP A 60 -21.12 3.32 6.92
N GLY A 61 -21.71 3.77 5.83
CA GLY A 61 -22.07 5.18 5.59
C GLY A 61 -21.08 5.98 4.73
N VAL A 62 -19.88 5.47 4.42
CA VAL A 62 -19.00 6.10 3.42
C VAL A 62 -19.55 5.90 2.00
N SER A 63 -20.17 4.75 1.71
CA SER A 63 -20.87 4.50 0.45
C SER A 63 -21.98 5.54 0.17
N ASP A 64 -22.73 5.91 1.22
CA ASP A 64 -23.80 6.92 1.13
C ASP A 64 -23.24 8.33 0.94
N ARG A 65 -22.01 8.59 1.41
CA ARG A 65 -21.32 9.85 1.12
C ARG A 65 -20.80 9.86 -0.31
N LEU A 66 -20.24 8.75 -0.79
CA LEU A 66 -19.69 8.62 -2.14
C LEU A 66 -20.77 8.60 -3.24
N SER A 67 -22.02 8.30 -2.92
CA SER A 67 -23.14 8.38 -3.87
C SER A 67 -23.57 9.83 -4.16
N THR A 68 -23.15 10.79 -3.34
CA THR A 68 -23.33 12.21 -3.64
C THR A 68 -22.22 12.70 -4.59
N PRO A 69 -22.51 13.60 -5.55
CA PRO A 69 -21.51 14.13 -6.47
C PRO A 69 -20.31 14.75 -5.74
N VAL A 70 -20.58 15.44 -4.62
CA VAL A 70 -19.56 16.10 -3.80
C VAL A 70 -18.66 15.07 -3.10
N GLY A 71 -19.24 14.01 -2.54
CA GLY A 71 -18.47 12.96 -1.88
C GLY A 71 -17.61 12.15 -2.84
N LEU A 72 -18.10 11.89 -4.06
CA LEU A 72 -17.32 11.25 -5.12
C LEU A 72 -16.11 12.10 -5.53
N VAL A 73 -16.31 13.41 -5.75
CA VAL A 73 -15.20 14.33 -6.06
C VAL A 73 -14.20 14.39 -4.92
N ALA A 74 -14.66 14.51 -3.67
CA ALA A 74 -13.78 14.52 -2.49
C ALA A 74 -12.97 13.21 -2.36
N GLY A 75 -13.59 12.07 -2.65
CA GLY A 75 -12.92 10.77 -2.67
C GLY A 75 -11.82 10.70 -3.74
N ILE A 76 -12.12 11.12 -4.97
CA ILE A 76 -11.13 11.16 -6.07
C ILE A 76 -9.98 12.10 -5.70
N VAL A 77 -10.28 13.31 -5.22
CA VAL A 77 -9.26 14.29 -4.79
C VAL A 77 -8.39 13.70 -3.67
N GLY A 78 -9.00 13.04 -2.69
CA GLY A 78 -8.25 12.37 -1.61
C GLY A 78 -7.28 11.32 -2.12
N VAL A 79 -7.71 10.48 -3.07
CA VAL A 79 -6.84 9.48 -3.72
C VAL A 79 -5.71 10.15 -4.51
N LEU A 80 -6.03 11.18 -5.30
CA LEU A 80 -5.03 11.91 -6.08
C LEU A 80 -3.98 12.60 -5.19
N VAL A 81 -4.41 13.23 -4.10
CA VAL A 81 -3.51 13.86 -3.12
C VAL A 81 -2.63 12.79 -2.46
N ALA A 82 -3.20 11.66 -2.04
CA ALA A 82 -2.43 10.57 -1.46
C ALA A 82 -1.36 10.04 -2.43
N LEU A 83 -1.73 9.82 -3.69
CA LEU A 83 -0.79 9.39 -4.73
C LEU A 83 0.30 10.44 -4.99
N ALA A 84 -0.07 11.72 -5.09
CA ALA A 84 0.88 12.80 -5.30
C ALA A 84 1.90 12.89 -4.15
N VAL A 85 1.45 12.76 -2.90
CA VAL A 85 2.32 12.73 -1.72
C VAL A 85 3.26 11.53 -1.77
N LEU A 86 2.76 10.32 -2.08
CA LEU A 86 3.59 9.12 -2.20
C LEU A 86 4.64 9.26 -3.29
N MET A 87 4.27 9.80 -4.46
CA MET A 87 5.22 10.05 -5.56
C MET A 87 6.27 11.09 -5.18
N ALA A 88 5.86 12.19 -4.52
CA ALA A 88 6.78 13.23 -4.08
C ALA A 88 7.78 12.71 -3.05
N LEU A 89 7.31 11.94 -2.05
CA LEU A 89 8.17 11.29 -1.06
C LEU A 89 9.10 10.27 -1.70
N GLY A 90 8.58 9.42 -2.58
CA GLY A 90 9.38 8.42 -3.30
C GLY A 90 10.49 9.06 -4.14
N TRP A 91 10.16 10.14 -4.87
CA TRP A 91 11.14 10.92 -5.64
C TRP A 91 12.18 11.60 -4.75
N LEU A 92 11.77 12.12 -3.59
CA LEU A 92 12.69 12.75 -2.63
C LEU A 92 13.66 11.73 -2.03
N VAL A 93 13.17 10.55 -1.63
CA VAL A 93 14.01 9.45 -1.13
C VAL A 93 14.95 8.95 -2.22
N ALA A 94 14.49 8.83 -3.46
CA ALA A 94 15.32 8.46 -4.59
C ALA A 94 16.48 9.45 -4.78
N LYS A 95 16.18 10.77 -4.80
CA LYS A 95 17.23 11.78 -4.97
C LYS A 95 18.14 11.93 -3.75
N ARG A 96 17.63 11.68 -2.55
CA ARG A 96 18.35 11.87 -1.28
C ARG A 96 18.02 10.73 -0.32
N PRO A 97 18.73 9.59 -0.40
CA PRO A 97 18.45 8.41 0.41
C PRO A 97 18.47 8.67 1.91
N TRP A 98 19.28 9.63 2.37
CA TRP A 98 19.35 10.00 3.79
C TRP A 98 18.04 10.58 4.36
N VAL A 99 17.18 11.14 3.51
CA VAL A 99 15.86 11.66 3.92
C VAL A 99 14.97 10.54 4.45
N TRP A 100 15.16 9.30 3.98
CA TRP A 100 14.42 8.15 4.48
C TRP A 100 14.64 7.92 5.98
N PHE A 101 15.87 8.07 6.48
CA PHE A 101 16.16 7.93 7.92
C PHE A 101 15.49 9.03 8.76
N LEU A 102 15.38 10.25 8.23
CA LEU A 102 14.63 11.31 8.89
C LEU A 102 13.13 11.00 8.94
N LEU A 103 12.55 10.51 7.85
CA LEU A 103 11.15 10.09 7.80
C LEU A 103 10.86 8.96 8.80
N LEU A 104 11.79 8.01 8.95
CA LEU A 104 11.69 6.95 9.97
C LEU A 104 11.68 7.53 11.38
N GLY A 105 12.62 8.44 11.69
CA GLY A 105 12.66 9.12 12.99
C GLY A 105 11.41 9.94 13.28
N LEU A 106 10.87 10.63 12.28
CA LEU A 106 9.66 11.44 12.40
C LEU A 106 8.39 10.59 12.55
N ALA A 107 8.34 9.43 11.89
CA ALA A 107 7.20 8.52 11.96
C ALA A 107 7.19 7.65 13.22
N LEU A 108 8.35 7.39 13.83
CA LEU A 108 8.51 6.58 15.04
C LEU A 108 7.59 6.98 16.21
N PRO A 109 7.43 8.28 16.57
CA PRO A 109 6.56 8.67 17.68
C PRO A 109 5.07 8.67 17.31
N VAL A 110 4.71 8.60 16.03
CA VAL A 110 3.32 8.76 15.59
C VAL A 110 2.59 7.42 15.71
N ARG A 111 1.68 7.34 16.68
CA ARG A 111 0.82 6.18 16.92
C ARG A 111 -0.60 6.56 16.59
N ILE A 112 -1.23 5.78 15.72
CA ILE A 112 -2.62 6.00 15.33
C ILE A 112 -3.45 4.89 15.97
N PRO A 113 -4.36 5.21 16.90
CA PRO A 113 -5.29 4.22 17.43
C PRO A 113 -6.23 3.78 16.31
N LEU A 114 -6.22 2.49 16.01
CA LEU A 114 -7.13 1.87 15.05
C LEU A 114 -7.94 0.79 15.76
N THR A 115 -9.26 0.89 15.63
CA THR A 115 -10.20 -0.11 16.12
C THR A 115 -10.52 -1.06 14.98
N LEU A 116 -10.14 -2.33 15.14
CA LEU A 116 -10.41 -3.39 14.17
C LEU A 116 -11.22 -4.48 14.86
N GLY A 117 -12.47 -4.69 14.44
CA GLY A 117 -13.29 -5.80 14.95
C GLY A 117 -13.60 -5.76 16.46
N GLY A 118 -13.58 -4.57 17.08
CA GLY A 118 -13.86 -4.38 18.51
C GLY A 118 -12.62 -4.30 19.41
N GLU A 119 -11.43 -4.54 18.86
CA GLU A 119 -10.17 -4.47 19.59
C GLU A 119 -9.40 -3.21 19.19
N SER A 120 -8.93 -2.45 20.18
CA SER A 120 -8.18 -1.20 19.96
C SER A 120 -6.69 -1.50 19.92
N ALA A 121 -6.06 -1.35 18.75
CA ALA A 121 -4.63 -1.49 18.57
C ALA A 121 -3.98 -0.13 18.25
N ASN A 122 -2.89 0.19 18.96
CA ASN A 122 -2.07 1.35 18.64
C ASN A 122 -1.07 0.97 17.55
N LEU A 123 -1.43 1.20 16.29
CA LEU A 123 -0.60 0.87 15.15
C LEU A 123 0.36 2.02 14.80
N LEU A 124 1.60 1.66 14.53
CA LEU A 124 2.61 2.54 13.93
C LEU A 124 2.41 2.62 12.41
N LEU A 125 1.16 2.83 11.98
CA LEU A 125 0.79 2.89 10.56
C LEU A 125 1.70 3.84 9.75
N PRO A 126 2.05 5.04 10.24
CA PRO A 126 2.95 5.94 9.53
C PRO A 126 4.35 5.33 9.34
N LEU A 127 4.89 4.69 10.38
CA LEU A 127 6.21 4.06 10.32
C LEU A 127 6.24 2.92 9.30
N TYR A 128 5.22 2.07 9.30
CA TYR A 128 5.12 0.97 8.33
C TYR A 128 5.07 1.50 6.89
N GLY A 129 4.31 2.57 6.65
CA GLY A 129 4.27 3.24 5.35
C GLY A 129 5.64 3.72 4.88
N VAL A 130 6.41 4.38 5.77
CA VAL A 130 7.75 4.89 5.46
C VAL A 130 8.75 3.76 5.20
N ILE A 131 8.69 2.66 5.96
CA ILE A 131 9.56 1.49 5.76
C ILE A 131 9.31 0.89 4.37
N VAL A 132 8.04 0.60 4.04
CA VAL A 132 7.67 0.00 2.76
C VAL A 132 8.06 0.91 1.59
N LEU A 133 7.82 2.22 1.72
CA LEU A 133 8.20 3.19 0.70
C LEU A 133 9.70 3.19 0.42
N GLY A 134 10.53 3.24 1.48
CA GLY A 134 11.98 3.25 1.32
C GLY A 134 12.52 1.98 0.67
N ILE A 135 12.01 0.81 1.11
CA ILE A 135 12.38 -0.49 0.50
C ILE A 135 11.98 -0.50 -0.99
N ALA A 136 10.76 -0.07 -1.32
CA ALA A 136 10.28 -0.05 -2.69
C ALA A 136 11.10 0.89 -3.59
N VAL A 137 11.47 2.07 -3.09
CA VAL A 137 12.33 3.02 -3.80
C VAL A 137 13.72 2.44 -4.01
N LEU A 138 14.38 1.99 -2.95
CA LEU A 138 15.74 1.41 -3.02
C LEU A 138 15.81 0.21 -3.95
N TRP A 139 14.75 -0.59 -4.03
CA TRP A 139 14.68 -1.75 -4.90
C TRP A 139 14.42 -1.41 -6.38
N TRP A 140 13.90 -0.21 -6.65
CA TRP A 140 13.65 0.28 -8.00
C TRP A 140 14.83 1.05 -8.61
N MET A 141 15.76 1.52 -7.77
CA MET A 141 17.00 2.18 -8.19
C MET A 141 18.08 1.18 -8.59
#